data_AF-A0A016SNL5-F1
#
_entry.id   AF-A0A016SNL5-F1
#
_cell.length_a   1.000
_cell.length_b   1.000
_cell.length_c   1.000
_cell.angle_alpha   90.00
_cell.angle_beta   90.00
_cell.angle_gamma   90.00
#
_symmetry.space_group_name_H-M   'P 1'
#
loop_
_entity.id
_entity.type
_entity.pdbx_description
1 polymer ?
#
loop_
_entity_poly.entity_id
_entity_poly.type
_entity_poly.pdbx_seq_one_letter_code
_entity_poly.pdbx_strand_id
1 'polypeptide(L)'
;MQKSVPTVVWKGLVISGIIVQLCLLIRIQNWFFTGIDIYDKKYVGFHLNHGRLGNQLFHLVTGYGIARTLGRKHYFPNERHKDYVLNYLQRITKVFPLLEQTYVFAPVLVNQTVVRFANSCCVYENPLRLSTNNARYLLLDFYFGQNPRYFQNYMADVRKLLRFSNDYRREGNYLIDLLRM
;
A
#
# COMPACT_ATOMS: atom_id res chain seq x y z
N MET A 1 -42.85 -49.90 -25.76
CA MET A 1 -43.49 -48.83 -24.95
C MET A 1 -42.43 -47.84 -24.52
N GLN A 2 -42.33 -46.69 -25.20
CA GLN A 2 -41.33 -45.66 -24.94
C GLN A 2 -41.93 -44.69 -23.91
N LYS A 3 -41.49 -44.79 -22.65
CA LYS A 3 -41.93 -43.86 -21.59
C LYS A 3 -41.34 -42.48 -21.89
N SER A 4 -42.18 -41.56 -22.39
CA SER A 4 -41.82 -40.16 -22.57
C SER A 4 -41.49 -39.54 -21.22
N VAL A 5 -40.27 -39.03 -21.07
CA VAL A 5 -39.86 -38.26 -19.88
C VAL A 5 -40.81 -37.05 -19.76
N PRO A 6 -41.44 -36.82 -18.58
CA PRO A 6 -42.38 -35.71 -18.43
C PRO A 6 -41.66 -34.39 -18.69
N THR A 7 -42.25 -33.55 -19.54
CA THR A 7 -41.72 -32.23 -19.98
C THR A 7 -41.31 -31.30 -18.84
N VAL A 8 -41.86 -31.50 -17.64
CA VAL A 8 -41.50 -30.77 -16.41
C VAL A 8 -40.10 -31.14 -15.91
N VAL A 9 -39.72 -32.42 -15.97
CA VAL A 9 -38.39 -32.91 -15.55
C VAL A 9 -37.30 -32.37 -16.48
N TRP A 10 -37.60 -32.31 -17.78
CA TRP A 10 -36.67 -31.76 -18.78
C TRP A 10 -36.43 -30.25 -18.58
N LYS A 11 -37.48 -29.47 -18.27
CA LYS A 11 -37.35 -28.04 -17.93
C LYS A 11 -36.53 -27.82 -16.66
N GLY A 12 -36.74 -28.64 -15.63
CA GLY A 12 -35.95 -28.57 -14.38
C GLY A 12 -34.46 -28.86 -14.59
N LEU A 13 -34.14 -29.85 -15.43
CA LEU A 13 -32.75 -30.18 -15.79
C LEU A 13 -32.08 -29.06 -16.59
N VAL A 14 -32.80 -28.43 -17.53
CA VAL A 14 -32.28 -27.29 -18.31
C VAL A 14 -32.01 -26.08 -17.41
N ILE A 15 -32.92 -25.74 -16.51
CA ILE A 15 -32.73 -24.62 -15.56
C ILE A 15 -31.54 -24.89 -14.64
N SER A 16 -31.43 -26.11 -14.10
CA SER A 16 -30.28 -26.51 -13.27
C SER A 16 -28.96 -26.41 -14.03
N GLY A 17 -28.92 -26.87 -15.30
CA GLY A 17 -27.74 -26.74 -16.17
C GLY A 17 -27.33 -25.28 -16.39
N ILE A 18 -28.29 -24.38 -16.64
CA ILE A 18 -28.04 -22.94 -16.82
C ILE A 18 -27.47 -22.31 -15.54
N ILE A 19 -28.03 -22.64 -14.37
CA ILE A 19 -27.55 -22.12 -13.08
C ILE A 19 -26.10 -22.57 -12.81
N VAL A 20 -25.80 -23.85 -13.02
CA VAL A 20 -24.44 -24.39 -12.85
C VAL A 20 -23.45 -23.69 -13.78
N GLN A 21 -23.84 -23.45 -15.04
CA GLN A 21 -23.01 -22.77 -16.02
C GLN A 21 -22.76 -21.29 -15.65
N LEU A 22 -23.78 -20.58 -15.15
CA LEU A 22 -23.63 -19.22 -14.61
C LEU A 22 -22.71 -19.17 -13.39
N CYS A 23 -22.85 -20.11 -12.45
CA CYS A 23 -21.97 -20.19 -11.27
C CYS A 23 -20.51 -20.47 -11.66
N LEU A 24 -20.28 -21.34 -12.65
CA LEU A 24 -18.95 -21.62 -13.19
C LEU A 24 -18.35 -20.37 -13.86
N LEU A 25 -19.12 -19.65 -14.68
CA LEU A 25 -18.67 -18.41 -15.32
C LEU A 25 -18.31 -17.32 -14.29
N ILE A 26 -19.12 -17.14 -13.25
CA ILE A 26 -18.83 -16.20 -12.15
C ILE A 26 -17.54 -16.60 -11.42
N ARG A 27 -17.35 -17.89 -11.15
CA ARG A 27 -16.10 -18.38 -10.53
C ARG A 27 -14.88 -18.15 -11.41
N ILE A 28 -14.99 -18.42 -12.72
CA ILE A 28 -13.90 -18.22 -13.67
C ILE A 28 -13.56 -16.73 -13.80
N GLN A 29 -14.57 -15.86 -13.92
CA GLN A 29 -14.35 -14.41 -13.92
C GLN A 29 -13.67 -13.93 -12.63
N ASN A 30 -14.16 -14.32 -11.46
CA ASN A 30 -13.55 -13.94 -10.19
C ASN A 30 -12.12 -14.46 -10.04
N TRP A 31 -11.82 -15.65 -10.56
CA TRP A 31 -10.46 -16.20 -10.54
C TRP A 31 -9.53 -15.48 -11.54
N PHE A 32 -10.01 -15.14 -12.73
CA PHE A 32 -9.26 -14.32 -13.69
C PHE A 32 -8.97 -12.91 -13.16
N PHE A 33 -9.97 -12.26 -12.55
CA PHE A 33 -9.80 -10.92 -11.98
C PHE A 33 -8.86 -10.91 -10.78
N THR A 34 -8.90 -11.92 -9.91
CA THR A 34 -7.96 -12.03 -8.78
C THR A 34 -6.54 -12.42 -9.23
N GLY A 35 -6.40 -13.22 -10.29
CA GLY A 35 -5.10 -13.58 -10.87
C GLY A 35 -4.36 -12.39 -11.48
N ILE A 36 -5.06 -11.50 -12.21
CA ILE A 36 -4.44 -10.33 -12.86
C ILE A 36 -3.88 -9.32 -11.83
N ASP A 37 -4.56 -9.10 -10.70
CA ASP A 37 -4.13 -8.12 -9.67
C ASP A 37 -2.94 -8.58 -8.81
N ILE A 38 -2.61 -9.88 -8.79
CA ILE A 38 -1.49 -10.42 -8.00
C ILE A 38 -0.14 -10.31 -8.74
N TYR A 39 -0.16 -10.37 -10.08
CA TYR A 39 1.07 -10.36 -10.88
C TYR A 39 1.56 -8.97 -11.30
N ASP A 40 0.68 -7.95 -11.36
CA ASP A 40 1.06 -6.62 -11.86
C ASP A 40 1.31 -5.55 -10.77
N LYS A 41 1.29 -5.94 -9.49
CA LYS A 41 1.63 -5.00 -8.40
C LYS A 41 3.10 -4.59 -8.47
N LYS A 42 3.31 -3.31 -8.75
CA LYS A 42 4.60 -2.63 -8.80
C LYS A 42 4.84 -1.81 -7.55
N TYR A 43 6.09 -1.77 -7.12
CA TYR A 43 6.54 -1.19 -5.87
C TYR A 43 7.55 -0.08 -6.13
N VAL A 44 7.56 0.91 -5.24
CA VAL A 44 8.60 1.95 -5.19
C VAL A 44 9.01 2.19 -3.74
N GLY A 45 10.29 2.37 -3.51
CA GLY A 45 10.86 2.59 -2.19
C GLY A 45 12.11 3.45 -2.30
N PHE A 46 12.66 3.84 -1.16
CA PHE A 46 13.95 4.53 -1.08
C PHE A 46 14.69 4.08 0.17
N HIS A 47 15.96 4.46 0.26
CA HIS A 47 16.85 3.93 1.29
C HIS A 47 16.37 4.24 2.71
N LEU A 48 16.65 3.30 3.62
CA LEU A 48 16.37 3.48 5.03
C LEU A 48 17.30 4.53 5.63
N ASN A 49 16.78 5.36 6.53
CA ASN A 49 17.59 6.32 7.29
C ASN A 49 17.51 6.04 8.80
N HIS A 50 18.58 6.38 9.52
CA HIS A 50 18.71 6.27 10.98
C HIS A 50 18.08 7.43 11.77
N GLY A 51 17.14 8.13 11.15
CA GLY A 51 16.48 9.25 11.78
C GLY A 51 15.50 8.83 12.89
N ARG A 52 15.18 9.77 13.78
CA ARG A 52 14.16 9.56 14.82
C ARG A 52 12.74 9.65 14.23
N LEU A 53 11.73 9.69 15.10
CA LEU A 53 10.30 9.75 14.77
C LEU A 53 9.96 10.66 13.57
N GLY A 54 10.41 11.92 13.58
CA GLY A 54 10.11 12.87 12.51
C GLY A 54 10.60 12.41 11.14
N ASN A 55 11.83 11.88 11.06
CA ASN A 55 12.39 11.37 9.81
C ASN A 55 11.68 10.09 9.34
N GLN A 56 11.25 9.24 10.26
CA GLN A 56 10.49 8.04 9.92
C GLN A 56 9.07 8.39 9.43
N LEU A 57 8.43 9.41 10.03
CA LEU A 57 7.17 9.96 9.52
C LEU A 57 7.33 10.55 8.12
N PHE A 58 8.39 11.35 7.90
CA PHE A 58 8.73 11.84 6.55
C PHE A 58 8.95 10.70 5.56
N HIS A 59 9.64 9.62 5.97
CA HIS A 59 9.83 8.45 5.14
C HIS A 59 8.48 7.89 4.67
N LEU A 60 7.57 7.65 5.62
CA LEU A 60 6.25 7.09 5.34
C LEU A 60 5.41 7.99 4.41
N VAL A 61 5.28 9.29 4.73
CA VAL A 61 4.42 10.19 3.95
C VAL A 61 5.00 10.52 2.57
N THR A 62 6.32 10.64 2.46
CA THR A 62 6.99 10.85 1.16
C THR A 62 6.92 9.59 0.31
N GLY A 63 7.17 8.43 0.90
CA GLY A 63 7.01 7.15 0.21
C GLY A 63 5.58 6.95 -0.28
N TYR A 64 4.58 7.29 0.54
CA TYR A 64 3.18 7.30 0.13
C TYR A 64 2.93 8.24 -1.06
N GLY A 65 3.38 9.49 -0.97
CA GLY A 65 3.17 10.49 -2.04
C GLY A 65 3.83 10.11 -3.36
N ILE A 66 5.07 9.63 -3.33
CA ILE A 66 5.79 9.12 -4.50
C ILE A 66 5.07 7.90 -5.08
N ALA A 67 4.69 6.94 -4.23
CA ALA A 67 4.00 5.73 -4.65
C ALA A 67 2.66 6.03 -5.33
N ARG A 68 1.85 6.93 -4.76
CA ARG A 68 0.59 7.40 -5.36
C ARG A 68 0.82 8.08 -6.70
N THR A 69 1.84 8.93 -6.80
CA THR A 69 2.19 9.64 -8.04
C THR A 69 2.58 8.69 -9.16
N LEU A 70 3.22 7.56 -8.83
CA LEU A 70 3.65 6.56 -9.80
C LEU A 70 2.65 5.42 -10.03
N GLY A 71 1.51 5.40 -9.34
CA GLY A 71 0.58 4.26 -9.38
C GLY A 71 1.19 2.97 -8.82
N ARG A 72 2.08 3.08 -7.84
CA ARG A 72 2.83 1.97 -7.22
C ARG A 72 2.47 1.83 -5.74
N LYS A 73 2.90 0.73 -5.11
CA LYS A 73 2.84 0.54 -3.66
C LYS A 73 4.19 0.93 -3.02
N HIS A 74 4.15 1.68 -1.92
CA HIS A 74 5.37 2.00 -1.18
C HIS A 74 5.95 0.73 -0.54
N TYR A 75 7.26 0.51 -0.64
CA TYR A 75 7.93 -0.58 0.07
C TYR A 75 9.17 -0.12 0.83
N PHE A 76 9.44 -0.78 1.95
CA PHE A 76 10.69 -0.67 2.69
C PHE A 76 11.70 -1.72 2.19
N PRO A 77 12.89 -1.31 1.71
CA PRO A 77 13.91 -2.26 1.24
C PRO A 77 14.51 -3.07 2.39
N ASN A 78 15.01 -4.26 2.06
CA ASN A 78 15.67 -5.14 3.02
C ASN A 78 17.14 -4.73 3.21
N GLU A 79 17.38 -3.71 4.05
CA GLU A 79 18.71 -3.12 4.27
C GLU A 79 19.22 -3.33 5.71
N ARG A 80 20.51 -3.04 5.95
CA ARG A 80 21.20 -3.23 7.26
C ARG A 80 20.46 -2.59 8.44
N HIS A 81 19.70 -1.53 8.21
CA HIS A 81 19.08 -0.72 9.26
C HIS A 81 17.58 -0.98 9.44
N LYS A 82 17.10 -2.08 8.85
CA LYS A 82 15.70 -2.50 8.91
C LYS A 82 15.18 -2.61 10.34
N ASP A 83 15.90 -3.25 11.24
CA ASP A 83 15.43 -3.46 12.62
C ASP A 83 15.24 -2.15 13.39
N TYR A 84 16.15 -1.19 13.17
CA TYR A 84 16.01 0.16 13.72
C TYR A 84 14.73 0.85 13.23
N VAL A 85 14.49 0.81 11.92
CA VAL A 85 13.29 1.40 11.30
C VAL A 85 12.03 0.67 11.78
N LEU A 86 12.04 -0.67 11.84
CA LEU A 86 10.93 -1.49 12.32
C LEU A 86 10.50 -1.10 13.73
N ASN A 87 11.44 -0.87 14.65
CA ASN A 87 11.13 -0.44 16.01
C ASN A 87 10.38 0.90 16.04
N TYR A 88 10.74 1.85 15.17
CA TYR A 88 10.00 3.10 15.03
C TYR A 88 8.64 2.89 14.37
N LEU A 89 8.56 2.08 13.32
CA LEU A 89 7.30 1.79 12.64
C LEU A 89 6.28 1.17 13.60
N GLN A 90 6.69 0.22 14.44
CA GLN A 90 5.83 -0.35 15.49
C GLN A 90 5.29 0.69 16.47
N ARG A 91 6.09 1.71 16.82
CA ARG A 91 5.64 2.81 17.70
C ARG A 91 4.71 3.75 16.94
N ILE A 92 5.08 4.12 15.72
CA ILE A 92 4.30 5.00 14.85
C ILE A 92 2.93 4.41 14.56
N THR A 93 2.82 3.12 14.26
CA THR A 93 1.52 2.49 13.94
C THR A 93 0.62 2.34 15.17
N LYS A 94 1.16 2.28 16.39
CA LYS A 94 0.36 2.42 17.61
C LYS A 94 -0.29 3.81 17.74
N VAL A 95 0.43 4.85 17.33
CA VAL A 95 -0.05 6.24 17.36
C VAL A 95 -0.97 6.53 16.17
N PHE A 96 -0.58 6.12 14.96
CA PHE A 96 -1.23 6.41 13.68
C PHE A 96 -1.51 5.10 12.92
N PRO A 97 -2.54 4.34 13.30
CA PRO A 97 -2.74 2.96 12.83
C PRO A 97 -3.00 2.84 11.32
N LEU A 98 -3.53 3.89 10.69
CA LEU A 98 -3.83 3.86 9.26
C LEU A 98 -2.56 3.87 8.38
N LEU A 99 -1.40 4.27 8.92
CA LEU A 99 -0.14 4.25 8.16
C LEU A 99 0.29 2.83 7.76
N GLU A 100 -0.03 1.81 8.56
CA GLU A 100 0.35 0.41 8.29
C GLU A 100 -0.21 -0.08 6.94
N GLN A 101 -1.34 0.47 6.51
CA GLN A 101 -1.99 0.11 5.25
C GLN A 101 -1.27 0.69 4.02
N THR A 102 -0.30 1.58 4.20
CA THR A 102 0.30 2.36 3.10
C THR A 102 1.53 1.73 2.48
N TYR A 103 2.20 0.81 3.18
CA TYR A 103 3.48 0.24 2.78
C TYR A 103 3.49 -1.29 2.88
N VAL A 104 4.55 -1.90 2.35
CA VAL A 104 4.91 -3.31 2.56
C VAL A 104 6.42 -3.42 2.83
N PHE A 105 6.89 -4.56 3.33
CA PHE A 105 8.32 -4.86 3.38
C PHE A 105 8.72 -5.68 2.16
N ALA A 106 9.88 -5.36 1.57
CA ALA A 106 10.45 -6.23 0.56
C ALA A 106 10.76 -7.63 1.14
N PRO A 107 10.53 -8.70 0.37
CA PRO A 107 11.15 -10.00 0.61
C PRO A 107 12.68 -9.89 0.76
N VAL A 108 13.30 -10.90 1.38
CA VAL A 108 14.76 -10.91 1.66
C VAL A 108 15.58 -10.74 0.38
N LEU A 109 15.14 -11.37 -0.71
CA LEU A 109 15.76 -11.31 -2.02
C LEU A 109 14.73 -10.77 -3.03
N VAL A 110 14.94 -9.55 -3.50
CA VAL A 110 14.18 -8.94 -4.59
C VAL A 110 15.12 -8.44 -5.67
N ASN A 111 14.77 -8.70 -6.92
CA ASN A 111 15.43 -8.04 -8.04
C ASN A 111 14.86 -6.62 -8.15
N GLN A 112 15.62 -5.64 -7.66
CA GLN A 112 15.25 -4.23 -7.64
C GLN A 112 16.08 -3.45 -8.65
N THR A 113 15.44 -2.54 -9.37
CA THR A 113 16.11 -1.57 -10.22
C THR A 113 16.39 -0.32 -9.41
N VAL A 114 17.67 0.02 -9.26
CA VAL A 114 18.12 1.22 -8.54
C VAL A 114 18.23 2.37 -9.52
N VAL A 115 17.65 3.53 -9.17
CA VAL A 115 17.70 4.72 -10.01
C VAL A 115 18.09 5.93 -9.18
N ARG A 116 19.12 6.66 -9.61
CA ARG A 116 19.52 7.94 -9.03
C ARG A 116 18.31 8.87 -8.93
N PHE A 117 18.07 9.43 -7.76
CA PHE A 117 16.95 10.32 -7.47
C PHE A 117 17.41 11.31 -6.40
N ALA A 118 17.04 12.59 -6.46
CA ALA A 118 17.35 13.63 -5.47
C ALA A 118 18.76 13.53 -4.83
N ASN A 119 19.74 14.17 -5.46
CA ASN A 119 21.17 14.05 -5.13
C ASN A 119 21.61 14.60 -3.75
N SER A 120 20.73 15.24 -3.00
CA SER A 120 21.03 15.80 -1.67
C SER A 120 19.76 15.87 -0.83
N CYS A 121 19.89 16.22 0.46
CA CYS A 121 18.71 16.35 1.29
C CYS A 121 17.73 17.35 0.72
N CYS A 122 16.46 16.98 0.81
CA CYS A 122 15.38 17.95 0.80
C CYS A 122 15.17 18.59 -0.59
N VAL A 123 15.87 18.13 -1.62
CA VAL A 123 15.64 18.50 -3.02
C VAL A 123 14.40 17.78 -3.54
N TYR A 124 13.57 18.52 -4.25
CA TYR A 124 12.44 17.96 -4.98
C TYR A 124 12.89 17.53 -6.37
N GLU A 125 12.62 16.28 -6.70
CA GLU A 125 12.74 15.75 -8.04
C GLU A 125 11.40 15.14 -8.45
N ASN A 126 10.89 15.45 -9.64
CA ASN A 126 9.55 15.01 -10.01
C ASN A 126 9.50 13.47 -10.23
N PRO A 127 8.72 12.70 -9.44
CA PRO A 127 8.64 11.25 -9.61
C PRO A 127 8.12 10.83 -10.99
N LEU A 128 7.27 11.64 -11.64
CA LEU A 128 6.65 11.29 -12.93
C LEU A 128 7.65 11.03 -14.06
N ARG A 129 8.90 11.50 -13.95
CA ARG A 129 9.96 11.12 -14.89
C ARG A 129 10.22 9.60 -14.95
N LEU A 130 9.77 8.86 -13.94
CA LEU A 130 9.89 7.41 -13.80
C LEU A 130 8.58 6.67 -14.12
N SER A 131 7.55 7.35 -14.64
CA SER A 131 6.24 6.77 -14.96
C SER A 131 6.31 5.65 -16.01
N THR A 132 7.26 5.73 -16.94
CA THR A 132 7.48 4.71 -17.98
C THR A 132 8.38 3.56 -17.51
N ASN A 133 8.94 3.63 -16.30
CA ASN A 133 9.77 2.57 -15.77
C ASN A 133 8.92 1.34 -15.45
N ASN A 134 9.30 0.17 -15.97
CA ASN A 134 8.54 -1.07 -15.82
C ASN A 134 9.08 -2.03 -14.74
N ALA A 135 10.09 -1.61 -13.97
CA ALA A 135 10.64 -2.44 -12.90
C ALA A 135 9.56 -2.79 -11.87
N ARG A 136 9.51 -4.04 -11.40
CA ARG A 136 8.58 -4.46 -10.36
C ARG A 136 8.91 -3.82 -9.01
N TYR A 137 10.19 -3.80 -8.64
CA TYR A 137 10.71 -3.09 -7.48
C TYR A 137 11.63 -1.97 -7.96
N LEU A 138 11.20 -0.73 -7.77
CA LEU A 138 11.97 0.46 -8.12
C LEU A 138 12.54 1.07 -6.84
N LEU A 139 13.86 1.00 -6.66
CA LEU A 139 14.54 1.65 -5.54
C LEU A 139 15.07 3.00 -5.99
N LEU A 140 14.59 4.06 -5.36
CA LEU A 140 15.09 5.42 -5.57
C LEU A 140 16.33 5.60 -4.69
N ASP A 141 17.45 5.92 -5.32
CA ASP A 141 18.76 6.06 -4.67
C ASP A 141 18.90 7.42 -3.99
N PHE A 142 18.17 7.57 -2.87
CA PHE A 142 18.28 8.66 -1.92
C PHE A 142 17.77 8.23 -0.53
N TYR A 143 18.19 8.98 0.49
CA TYR A 143 17.90 8.65 1.90
C TYR A 143 16.91 9.64 2.55
N PHE A 144 16.90 10.88 2.08
CA PHE A 144 16.24 12.00 2.75
C PHE A 144 15.03 12.50 1.95
N GLY A 145 13.87 11.87 2.19
CA GLY A 145 12.58 12.26 1.63
C GLY A 145 11.93 13.47 2.29
N GLN A 146 12.67 14.49 2.71
CA GLN A 146 12.15 15.58 3.56
C GLN A 146 11.58 16.78 2.78
N ASN A 147 11.25 16.61 1.49
CA ASN A 147 10.62 17.67 0.71
C ASN A 147 9.08 17.47 0.67
N PRO A 148 8.27 18.42 1.18
CA PRO A 148 6.82 18.27 1.23
C PRO A 148 6.15 18.20 -0.15
N ARG A 149 6.82 18.66 -1.22
CA ARG A 149 6.29 18.59 -2.59
C ARG A 149 5.97 17.16 -3.05
N TYR A 150 6.57 16.14 -2.43
CA TYR A 150 6.25 14.74 -2.73
C TYR A 150 4.83 14.34 -2.30
N PHE A 151 4.25 15.00 -1.30
CA PHE A 151 2.95 14.64 -0.74
C PHE A 151 1.96 15.80 -0.60
N GLN A 152 2.34 17.02 -1.00
CA GLN A 152 1.49 18.21 -0.90
C GLN A 152 0.13 18.06 -1.61
N ASN A 153 0.09 17.32 -2.73
CA ASN A 153 -1.13 17.06 -3.49
C ASN A 153 -2.03 16.02 -2.82
N TYR A 154 -1.51 15.29 -1.83
CA TYR A 154 -2.21 14.23 -1.09
C TYR A 154 -2.42 14.62 0.39
N MET A 155 -2.39 15.91 0.72
CA MET A 155 -2.48 16.36 2.12
C MET A 155 -3.76 15.94 2.83
N ALA A 156 -4.89 15.80 2.12
CA ALA A 156 -6.11 15.26 2.68
C ALA A 156 -5.94 13.80 3.14
N ASP A 157 -5.31 12.98 2.30
CA ASP A 157 -4.98 11.59 2.62
C ASP A 157 -3.96 11.51 3.76
N VAL A 158 -2.90 12.32 3.72
CA VAL A 158 -1.88 12.38 4.79
C VAL A 158 -2.53 12.73 6.13
N ARG A 159 -3.41 13.72 6.20
CA ARG A 159 -4.14 14.06 7.44
C ARG A 159 -5.02 12.91 7.93
N LYS A 160 -5.65 12.17 7.02
CA LYS A 160 -6.43 10.97 7.37
C LYS A 160 -5.53 9.87 7.93
N LEU A 161 -4.39 9.60 7.28
CA LEU A 161 -3.41 8.59 7.67
C LEU A 161 -2.78 8.90 9.03
N LEU A 162 -2.52 10.18 9.31
CA LEU A 162 -1.98 10.68 10.58
C LEU A 162 -3.06 10.96 11.65
N ARG A 163 -4.23 10.33 11.54
CA ARG A 163 -5.19 10.35 12.64
C ARG A 163 -4.68 9.50 13.79
N PHE A 164 -4.64 10.10 14.97
CA PHE A 164 -4.34 9.40 16.21
C PHE A 164 -5.30 8.23 16.45
N SER A 165 -4.77 7.14 16.98
CA SER A 165 -5.56 6.02 17.50
C SER A 165 -6.48 6.48 18.63
N ASN A 166 -7.54 5.73 18.86
CA ASN A 166 -8.53 6.08 19.89
C ASN A 166 -7.90 6.18 21.28
N ASP A 167 -6.92 5.33 21.59
CA ASP A 167 -6.21 5.35 22.87
C ASP A 167 -5.41 6.64 23.06
N TYR A 168 -4.62 7.03 22.06
CA TYR A 168 -3.83 8.28 22.11
C TYR A 168 -4.73 9.52 22.11
N ARG A 169 -5.88 9.49 21.43
CA ARG A 169 -6.86 10.58 21.50
C ARG A 169 -7.46 10.72 22.89
N ARG A 170 -7.84 9.60 23.52
CA ARG A 170 -8.43 9.58 24.86
C ARG A 170 -7.43 10.10 25.90
N GLU A 171 -6.20 9.60 25.88
CA GLU A 171 -5.13 10.04 26.78
C GLU A 171 -4.79 11.51 26.56
N GLY A 172 -4.66 11.94 25.31
CA GLY A 172 -4.41 13.34 24.98
C GLY A 172 -5.52 14.28 25.45
N ASN A 173 -6.79 13.90 25.28
CA ASN A 173 -7.92 14.68 25.77
C ASN A 173 -7.90 14.80 27.30
N TYR A 174 -7.67 13.69 28.00
CA TYR A 174 -7.54 13.68 29.46
C TYR A 174 -6.45 14.64 29.95
N LEU A 175 -5.27 14.63 29.31
CA LEU A 175 -4.17 15.53 29.66
C LEU A 175 -4.51 17.01 29.39
N ILE A 176 -5.18 17.31 28.28
CA ILE A 176 -5.62 18.67 27.97
C ILE A 176 -6.64 19.16 28.99
N ASP A 177 -7.59 18.32 29.40
CA ASP A 177 -8.60 18.66 30.39
C ASP A 177 -7.95 18.92 31.76
N LEU A 178 -6.97 18.12 32.15
CA LEU A 178 -6.20 18.33 33.38
C LEU A 178 -5.42 19.65 33.38
N LEU A 179 -4.86 20.05 32.23
CA LEU A 179 -4.12 21.32 32.09
C LEU A 179 -5.02 22.56 32.06
N ARG A 180 -6.34 22.38 31.90
CA ARG A 180 -7.33 23.45 31.90
C ARG A 180 -7.96 23.70 33.27
N MET A 181 -7.75 22.78 34.21
CA MET A 181 -8.14 22.93 35.62
C MET A 181 -7.09 23.75 36.37
#